data_AF-A0A7Y1TA57-F1
#
_entry.id   AF-A0A7Y1TA57-F1
#
_cell.length_a   1.000
_cell.length_b   1.000
_cell.length_c   1.000
_cell.angle_alpha   90.00
_cell.angle_beta   90.00
_cell.angle_gamma   90.00
#
_symmetry.space_group_name_H-M   'P 1'
#
loop_
_entity.id
_entity.type
_entity.pdbx_description
1 polymer ?
#
loop_
_entity_poly.entity_id
_entity_poly.type
_entity_poly.pdbx_seq_one_letter_code
_entity_poly.pdbx_strand_id
1 'polypeptide(L)' 'MPDVRFWEQKTLEQFSEREWEQLCDNCGLCCLLRVEDAHSGTVYDTNVICRHYD' A
#
# COMPACT_ATOMS: atom_id res chain seq x y z
N MET A 1 -22.53 19.72 3.59
CA MET A 1 -22.50 18.49 4.41
C MET A 1 -21.23 17.77 4.01
N PRO A 2 -20.38 17.30 4.94
CA PRO A 2 -19.19 16.57 4.53
C PRO A 2 -19.67 15.23 3.97
N ASP A 3 -19.31 14.96 2.72
CA ASP A 3 -19.49 13.66 2.11
C ASP A 3 -18.63 12.68 2.92
N VAL A 4 -19.27 11.73 3.61
CA VAL A 4 -18.56 10.81 4.50
C VAL A 4 -17.72 9.91 3.61
N ARG A 5 -16.41 9.85 3.87
CA ARG A 5 -15.51 9.11 2.99
C ARG A 5 -15.77 7.61 3.16
N PHE A 6 -15.72 6.84 2.08
CA PHE A 6 -16.11 5.43 2.14
C PHE A 6 -15.28 4.62 3.16
N TRP A 7 -14.01 4.98 3.35
CA TRP A 7 -13.11 4.32 4.29
C TRP A 7 -13.42 4.64 5.77
N GLU A 8 -14.27 5.63 6.05
CA GLU A 8 -14.77 5.91 7.40
C GLU A 8 -16.00 5.04 7.74
N GLN A 9 -16.62 4.38 6.75
CA GLN A 9 -17.87 3.63 6.92
C GLN A 9 -17.73 2.12 6.68
N LYS A 10 -16.70 1.70 5.95
CA LYS A 10 -16.46 0.30 5.58
C LYS A 10 -15.26 -0.27 6.31
N THR A 11 -15.30 -1.56 6.64
CA THR A 11 -14.11 -2.28 7.10
C THR A 11 -13.20 -2.62 5.91
N LEU A 12 -11.93 -2.92 6.17
CA LEU A 12 -10.95 -3.23 5.11
C LEU A 12 -11.38 -4.43 4.24
N GLU A 13 -12.08 -5.40 4.82
CA GLU A 13 -12.58 -6.60 4.11
C GLU A 13 -13.75 -6.28 3.17
N GLN A 14 -14.39 -5.12 3.33
CA GLN A 14 -15.53 -4.69 2.50
C GLN A 14 -15.09 -3.86 1.29
N PHE A 15 -13.80 -3.55 1.17
CA PHE A 15 -13.28 -2.75 0.08
C PHE A 15 -13.16 -3.59 -1.18
N SER A 16 -13.68 -3.06 -2.29
CA SER A 16 -13.34 -3.55 -3.62
C SER A 16 -11.90 -3.21 -3.99
N GLU A 17 -11.31 -3.91 -4.96
CA GLU A 17 -9.99 -3.56 -5.50
C GLU A 17 -9.92 -2.08 -5.92
N ARG A 18 -10.97 -1.56 -6.55
CA ARG A 18 -11.03 -0.16 -6.97
C ARG A 18 -10.97 0.82 -5.79
N GLU A 19 -11.64 0.49 -4.68
CA GLU A 19 -11.62 1.31 -3.47
C GLU A 19 -10.27 1.24 -2.77
N TRP A 20 -9.61 0.09 -2.80
CA TRP A 20 -8.22 -0.04 -2.36
C TRP A 20 -7.28 0.85 -3.17
N GLU A 21 -7.39 0.82 -4.49
CA GLU A 21 -6.58 1.67 -5.38
C GLU A 21 -6.86 3.17 -5.18
N GLN A 22 -8.08 3.54 -4.77
CA GLN A 22 -8.42 4.95 -4.46
C GLN A 22 -7.72 5.49 -3.21
N LEU A 23 -7.19 4.63 -2.34
CA LEU A 23 -6.38 5.02 -1.18
C LEU A 23 -4.89 5.11 -1.50
N CYS A 24 -4.48 4.81 -2.74
CA CYS A 24 -3.09 4.86 -3.15
C CYS A 24 -2.63 6.32 -3.34
N ASP A 25 -1.65 6.74 -2.54
CA ASP A 25 -1.00 8.06 -2.66
C ASP A 25 0.20 8.06 -3.63
N ASN A 26 0.32 7.06 -4.52
CA ASN A 26 1.51 6.82 -5.37
C ASN A 26 2.84 6.76 -4.60
N CYS A 27 2.82 6.46 -3.31
CA CYS A 27 4.00 6.47 -2.45
C CYS A 27 4.92 5.23 -2.64
N GLY A 28 4.46 4.21 -3.36
CA GLY A 28 5.21 2.97 -3.62
C GLY A 28 5.31 2.00 -2.44
N LEU A 29 4.81 2.37 -1.25
CA LEU A 29 4.92 1.56 -0.03
C LEU A 29 4.07 0.28 -0.07
N CYS A 30 2.94 0.30 -0.77
CA CYS A 30 2.03 -0.85 -0.89
C CYS A 30 2.64 -2.04 -1.66
N CYS A 31 3.64 -1.78 -2.52
CA CYS A 31 4.34 -2.80 -3.30
C CYS A 31 5.83 -2.90 -2.95
N LEU A 32 6.26 -2.31 -1.84
CA LEU A 32 7.67 -2.30 -1.44
C LEU A 32 8.14 -3.71 -1.10
N LEU A 33 9.11 -4.20 -1.88
CA LEU A 33 9.81 -5.45 -1.62
C LEU A 33 10.99 -5.18 -0.68
N ARG A 34 10.95 -5.81 0.49
CA ARG A 34 12.04 -5.88 1.45
C ARG A 34 12.65 -7.27 1.48
N VAL A 35 13.96 -7.32 1.56
CA VAL A 35 14.72 -8.55 1.71
C VAL A 35 15.42 -8.53 3.06
N GLU A 36 15.23 -9.57 3.84
CA GLU A 36 15.93 -9.76 5.11
C GLU A 36 17.12 -10.69 4.91
N ASP A 37 18.28 -10.28 5.41
CA ASP A 37 19.47 -11.12 5.46
C ASP A 37 19.33 -12.18 6.55
N ALA A 38 19.36 -13.47 6.17
CA ALA A 38 19.08 -14.58 7.07
C ALA A 38 20.10 -14.80 8.19
N HIS A 39 21.27 -14.14 8.14
CA HIS A 39 22.32 -14.30 9.14
C HIS A 39 22.39 -13.13 10.11
N SER A 40 22.22 -11.91 9.62
CA SER A 40 22.31 -10.67 10.39
C SER A 40 20.95 -10.10 10.81
N GLY A 41 19.85 -10.52 10.15
CA GLY A 41 18.52 -9.93 10.32
C GLY A 41 18.39 -8.52 9.74
N THR A 42 19.38 -8.05 8.96
CA THR A 42 19.32 -6.73 8.35
C THR A 42 18.29 -6.71 7.23
N VAL A 43 17.40 -5.73 7.25
CA VAL A 43 16.37 -5.56 6.22
C VAL A 43 16.81 -4.50 5.22
N TYR A 44 16.80 -4.85 3.94
CA TYR A 44 17.12 -3.97 2.82
C TYR A 44 15.88 -3.70 1.98
N ASP A 45 15.67 -2.43 1.62
CA ASP A 45 14.66 -2.04 0.64
C ASP A 45 15.21 -2.27 -0.77
N THR A 46 14.39 -2.83 -1.66
CA THR A 46 14.74 -2.97 -3.08
C THR A 46 14.38 -1.71 -3.85
N ASN A 47 15.01 -1.51 -5.01
CA ASN A 47 14.68 -0.46 -5.97
C ASN A 47 13.50 -0.83 -6.90
N VAL A 48 12.70 -1.84 -6.52
CA VAL A 48 11.49 -2.23 -7.25
C VAL A 48 10.37 -1.29 -6.85
N ILE A 49 9.88 -0.51 -7.80
CA ILE A 49 8.76 0.42 -7.63
C ILE A 49 7.43 -0.23 -8.02
N CYS A 50 6.34 0.30 -7.47
CA CYS A 50 4.99 -0.10 -7.87
C CYS A 50 4.77 0.17 -9.37
N ARG A 51 3.98 -0.69 -10.05
CA ARG A 51 3.57 -0.46 -11.45
C ARG A 51 2.72 0.81 -11.65
N HIS A 52 2.23 1.39 -10.55
CA HIS A 52 1.44 2.63 -10.50
C HIS A 52 2.25 3.81 -9.96
N TYR A 53 3.58 3.67 -9.88
CA TYR A 53 4.49 4.75 -9.49
C TYR A 53 4.76 5.65 -10.70
N ASP A 54 3.98 6.72 -10.82
CA ASP A 54 4.16 7.86 -11.73
C ASP A 54 4.27 9.16 -10.94
#